data_AF-A0A914X012-F1
#
_entry.id   AF-A0A914X012-F1
#
_cell.length_a   1.000
_cell.length_b   1.000
_cell.length_c   1.000
_cell.angle_alpha   90.00
_cell.angle_beta   90.00
_cell.angle_gamma   90.00
#
_symmetry.space_group_name_H-M   'P 1'
#
loop_
_entity.id
_entity.type
_entity.pdbx_description
1 polymer ?
#
loop_
_entity_poly.entity_id
_entity_poly.type
_entity_poly.pdbx_seq_one_letter_code
_entity_poly.pdbx_strand_id
1 'polypeptide(L)'
;MLSDFQDFAVEEVVEEVDKVASKIYEPVVENKGWFLSTEGGDSRDVLRMRAAYFYRQKQFANAFEEYLRLLDGDHKPSYRFELLETAIRCGLRSNQSDRCLALLDELVDFVKSPDQQFQFWHVARELYKSTRNVDDWRRTLMLLLNDNEHNPHYWLELAETDDVIGAGNSNMRVGCTLRALELLKRTAATDCGFGKEANERLIASLRETVLSFSEDHVTSALVNVCSDMVTSEQLPHAVDTGEFSYRGDSESKVDSGRLLTDAEQQIVVENFRERFSWLFRELNPR
;
A
#
# COMPACT_ATOMS: atom_id res chain seq x y z
N MET A 1 -15.34 -69.20 21.00
CA MET A 1 -15.40 -69.34 19.53
C MET A 1 -14.10 -68.78 18.99
N LEU A 2 -13.16 -69.69 18.77
CA LEU A 2 -11.80 -69.47 18.29
C LEU A 2 -11.62 -70.44 17.13
N SER A 3 -11.87 -69.99 15.91
CA SER A 3 -11.37 -70.59 14.68
C SER A 3 -11.81 -69.66 13.56
N ASP A 4 -10.87 -68.93 12.98
CA ASP A 4 -10.84 -68.51 11.58
C ASP A 4 -9.66 -67.54 11.42
N PHE A 5 -8.45 -68.09 11.60
CA PHE A 5 -7.24 -67.54 10.99
C PHE A 5 -6.67 -68.70 10.17
N GLN A 6 -7.26 -68.87 8.99
CA GLN A 6 -6.75 -69.77 7.96
C GLN A 6 -5.45 -69.15 7.42
N ASP A 7 -4.42 -69.99 7.36
CA ASP A 7 -3.14 -69.74 6.72
C ASP A 7 -3.33 -69.15 5.32
N PHE A 8 -3.03 -67.86 5.17
CA PHE A 8 -2.60 -67.32 3.88
C PHE A 8 -1.10 -67.09 3.98
N ALA A 9 -0.36 -68.10 3.53
CA ALA A 9 1.03 -67.95 3.16
C ALA A 9 1.10 -66.87 2.08
N VAL A 10 1.59 -65.69 2.46
CA VAL A 10 2.02 -64.68 1.50
C VAL A 10 3.37 -65.19 0.98
N GLU A 11 3.38 -65.69 -0.25
CA GLU A 11 4.62 -65.89 -0.99
C GLU A 11 5.34 -64.53 -1.05
N GLU A 12 6.51 -64.44 -0.41
CA GLU A 12 7.44 -63.34 -0.67
C GLU A 12 7.89 -63.45 -2.14
N VAL A 13 7.16 -62.76 -3.01
CA VAL A 13 7.70 -62.38 -4.31
C VAL A 13 8.79 -61.38 -4.02
N VAL A 14 10.03 -61.86 -3.97
CA VAL A 14 11.21 -61.01 -4.05
C VAL A 14 11.24 -60.45 -5.47
N GLU A 15 10.50 -59.36 -5.70
CA GLU A 15 10.84 -58.46 -6.79
C GLU A 15 12.25 -57.96 -6.48
N GLU A 16 13.22 -58.34 -7.31
CA GLU A 16 14.49 -57.63 -7.42
C GLU A 16 14.15 -56.19 -7.78
N VAL A 17 13.99 -55.35 -6.75
CA VAL A 17 14.06 -53.92 -6.88
C VAL A 17 15.45 -53.64 -7.42
N ASP A 18 15.51 -53.37 -8.73
CA ASP A 18 16.67 -52.77 -9.36
C ASP A 18 17.09 -51.62 -8.44
N LYS A 19 18.19 -51.82 -7.72
CA LYS A 19 18.81 -50.79 -6.89
C LYS A 19 19.32 -49.76 -7.88
N VAL A 20 18.43 -48.86 -8.30
CA VAL A 20 18.79 -47.57 -8.86
C VAL A 20 19.75 -47.00 -7.83
N ALA A 21 21.03 -46.96 -8.21
CA ALA A 21 22.08 -46.44 -7.36
C ALA A 21 21.57 -45.09 -6.84
N SER A 22 21.23 -45.07 -5.55
CA SER A 22 20.88 -43.86 -4.84
C SER A 22 22.03 -42.92 -5.08
N LYS A 23 21.84 -41.94 -5.97
CA LYS A 23 22.80 -40.86 -6.14
C LYS A 23 22.83 -40.20 -4.78
N ILE A 24 23.89 -40.46 -4.03
CA ILE A 24 24.17 -39.78 -2.78
C ILE A 24 24.10 -38.29 -3.12
N TYR A 25 23.08 -37.62 -2.60
CA TYR A 25 22.98 -36.17 -2.71
C TYR A 25 24.12 -35.60 -1.87
N GLU A 26 25.22 -35.26 -2.53
CA GLU A 26 26.28 -34.46 -1.93
C GLU A 26 25.89 -32.99 -2.11
N PRO A 27 25.56 -32.27 -1.01
CA PRO A 27 25.29 -30.85 -1.12
C PRO A 27 26.55 -30.15 -1.64
N VAL A 28 26.44 -29.50 -2.79
CA VAL A 28 27.51 -28.64 -3.29
C VAL A 28 27.66 -27.50 -2.28
N VAL A 29 28.76 -27.51 -1.54
CA VAL A 29 29.09 -26.43 -0.61
C VAL A 29 29.66 -25.29 -1.45
N GLU A 30 28.77 -24.45 -1.97
CA GLU A 30 29.16 -23.27 -2.71
C GLU A 30 29.61 -22.16 -1.76
N ASN A 31 30.60 -21.37 -2.18
CA ASN A 31 31.08 -20.23 -1.40
C ASN A 31 29.96 -19.22 -1.15
N LYS A 32 30.02 -18.50 -0.01
CA LYS A 32 29.10 -17.38 0.25
C LYS A 32 29.16 -16.39 -0.91
N GLY A 33 28.02 -16.14 -1.56
CA GLY A 33 27.94 -15.23 -2.71
C GLY A 33 28.24 -15.88 -4.06
N TRP A 34 28.18 -17.20 -4.19
CA TRP A 34 28.34 -17.92 -5.46
C TRP A 34 27.46 -17.36 -6.59
N PHE A 35 26.24 -16.94 -6.26
CA PHE A 35 25.25 -16.33 -7.17
C PHE A 35 25.66 -14.94 -7.70
N LEU A 36 26.72 -14.33 -7.16
CA LEU A 36 27.32 -13.10 -7.66
C LEU A 36 28.31 -13.34 -8.81
N SER A 37 28.76 -14.59 -9.01
CA SER A 37 29.64 -14.91 -10.11
C SER A 37 28.88 -14.87 -11.45
N THR A 38 29.54 -14.37 -12.49
CA THR A 38 29.03 -14.40 -13.87
C THR A 38 29.10 -15.80 -14.49
N GLU A 39 29.78 -16.74 -13.82
CA GLU A 39 29.98 -18.11 -14.29
C GLU A 39 28.82 -19.05 -13.93
N GLY A 40 27.96 -18.66 -12.98
CA GLY A 40 26.82 -19.45 -12.48
C GLY A 40 25.56 -19.48 -13.36
N GLY A 41 25.61 -18.84 -14.55
CA GLY A 41 24.48 -18.73 -15.48
C GLY A 41 23.36 -17.81 -14.99
N ASP A 42 22.57 -17.28 -15.94
CA ASP A 42 21.39 -16.45 -15.66
C ASP A 42 20.16 -17.31 -15.39
N SER A 43 20.31 -18.33 -14.53
CA SER A 43 19.17 -19.11 -14.09
C SER A 43 18.24 -18.22 -13.25
N ARG A 44 16.94 -18.48 -13.33
CA ARG A 44 15.90 -17.75 -12.59
C ARG A 44 16.21 -17.67 -11.08
N ASP A 45 16.71 -18.75 -10.51
CA ASP A 45 17.03 -18.82 -9.08
C ASP A 45 18.26 -17.99 -8.71
N VAL A 46 19.28 -17.98 -9.57
CA VAL A 46 20.48 -17.13 -9.41
C VAL A 46 20.10 -15.66 -9.48
N LEU A 47 19.31 -15.26 -10.48
CA LEU A 47 18.80 -13.89 -10.61
C LEU A 47 17.99 -13.47 -9.37
N ARG A 48 17.11 -14.35 -8.87
CA ARG A 48 16.31 -14.08 -7.66
C ARG A 48 17.20 -13.88 -6.43
N MET A 49 18.19 -14.76 -6.22
CA MET A 49 19.13 -14.63 -5.10
C MET A 49 19.96 -13.36 -5.19
N ARG A 50 20.42 -13.01 -6.39
CA ARG A 50 21.20 -11.80 -6.65
C ARG A 50 20.38 -10.52 -6.42
N ALA A 51 19.15 -10.46 -6.93
CA ALA A 51 18.23 -9.36 -6.70
C ALA A 51 17.95 -9.16 -5.20
N ALA A 52 17.62 -10.24 -4.49
CA ALA A 52 17.37 -10.21 -3.04
C ALA A 52 18.62 -9.79 -2.24
N TYR A 53 19.81 -10.21 -2.66
CA TYR A 53 21.06 -9.79 -2.06
C TYR A 53 21.26 -8.28 -2.22
N PHE A 54 21.16 -7.75 -3.45
CA PHE A 54 21.30 -6.31 -3.70
C PHE A 54 20.26 -5.49 -2.94
N TYR A 55 19.02 -5.96 -2.88
CA TYR A 55 17.96 -5.32 -2.10
C TYR A 55 18.33 -5.22 -0.62
N ARG A 56 18.82 -6.31 -0.01
CA ARG A 56 19.26 -6.33 1.39
C ARG A 56 20.46 -5.42 1.66
N GLN A 57 21.35 -5.27 0.68
CA GLN A 57 22.48 -4.34 0.75
C GLN A 57 22.11 -2.88 0.44
N LYS A 58 20.82 -2.58 0.26
CA LYS A 58 20.31 -1.25 -0.14
C LYS A 58 20.88 -0.77 -1.48
N GLN A 59 21.37 -1.68 -2.32
CA GLN A 59 21.83 -1.40 -3.67
C GLN A 59 20.63 -1.49 -4.63
N PHE A 60 19.68 -0.57 -4.47
CA PHE A 60 18.37 -0.65 -5.14
C PHE A 60 18.45 -0.55 -6.66
N ALA A 61 19.42 0.18 -7.21
CA ALA A 61 19.62 0.24 -8.66
C ALA A 61 20.02 -1.12 -9.23
N ASN A 62 20.96 -1.83 -8.58
CA ASN A 62 21.36 -3.17 -9.02
C ASN A 62 20.23 -4.19 -8.82
N ALA A 63 19.52 -4.10 -7.68
CA ALA A 63 18.36 -4.96 -7.44
C ALA A 63 17.29 -4.76 -8.52
N PHE A 64 17.04 -3.51 -8.93
CA PHE A 64 16.09 -3.18 -9.98
C PHE A 64 16.45 -3.85 -11.31
N GLU A 65 17.70 -3.74 -11.77
CA GLU A 65 18.12 -4.41 -13.02
C GLU A 65 17.97 -5.93 -12.97
N GLU A 66 18.29 -6.55 -11.83
CA GLU A 66 18.12 -8.01 -11.70
C GLU A 66 16.63 -8.41 -11.67
N TYR A 67 15.76 -7.60 -11.07
CA TYR A 67 14.32 -7.83 -11.15
C TYR A 67 13.77 -7.66 -12.56
N LEU A 68 14.28 -6.69 -13.33
CA LEU A 68 13.91 -6.53 -14.74
C LEU A 68 14.31 -7.75 -15.57
N ARG A 69 15.55 -8.24 -15.43
CA ARG A 69 15.96 -9.49 -16.08
C ARG A 69 15.11 -10.68 -15.66
N LEU A 70 14.72 -10.72 -14.38
CA LEU A 70 13.85 -11.77 -13.89
C LEU A 70 12.48 -11.72 -14.59
N LEU A 71 11.94 -10.53 -14.89
CA LEU A 71 10.66 -10.34 -15.57
C LEU A 71 10.64 -10.82 -17.04
N ASP A 72 11.79 -10.99 -17.68
CA ASP A 72 11.87 -11.51 -19.07
C ASP A 72 11.40 -12.97 -19.20
N GLY A 73 11.28 -13.69 -18.09
CA GLY A 73 10.82 -15.08 -18.07
C GLY A 73 9.29 -15.25 -17.92
N ASP A 74 8.82 -16.45 -18.25
CA ASP A 74 7.44 -16.86 -17.99
C ASP A 74 7.18 -17.10 -16.50
N HIS A 75 6.28 -16.31 -15.93
CA HIS A 75 5.89 -16.39 -14.52
C HIS A 75 4.40 -16.60 -14.37
N LYS A 76 4.01 -17.26 -13.28
CA LYS A 76 2.61 -17.27 -12.86
C LYS A 76 2.16 -15.83 -12.58
N PRO A 77 0.91 -15.44 -12.92
CA PRO A 77 0.42 -14.06 -12.75
C PRO A 77 0.66 -13.48 -11.36
N SER A 78 0.41 -14.26 -10.29
CA SER A 78 0.63 -13.81 -8.91
C SER A 78 2.09 -13.50 -8.61
N TYR A 79 3.01 -14.33 -9.12
CA TYR A 79 4.45 -14.10 -8.95
C TYR A 79 4.92 -12.93 -9.81
N ARG A 80 4.37 -12.75 -11.01
CA ARG A 80 4.67 -11.59 -11.86
C ARG A 80 4.24 -10.28 -11.22
N PHE A 81 3.06 -10.24 -10.57
CA PHE A 81 2.61 -9.12 -9.76
C PHE A 81 3.66 -8.75 -8.70
N GLU A 82 4.08 -9.71 -7.88
CA GLU A 82 5.07 -9.49 -6.81
C GLU A 82 6.42 -8.98 -7.36
N LEU A 83 6.85 -9.51 -8.51
CA LEU A 83 8.08 -9.08 -9.17
C LEU A 83 8.00 -7.66 -9.69
N LEU A 84 6.93 -7.30 -10.41
CA LEU A 84 6.68 -5.96 -10.91
C LEU A 84 6.60 -4.94 -9.76
N GLU A 85 5.82 -5.25 -8.73
CA GLU A 85 5.68 -4.40 -7.54
C GLU A 85 7.04 -4.18 -6.86
N THR A 86 7.80 -5.24 -6.66
CA THR A 86 9.13 -5.17 -6.03
C THR A 86 10.12 -4.40 -6.89
N ALA A 87 10.08 -4.59 -8.22
CA ALA A 87 10.89 -3.83 -9.17
C ALA A 87 10.56 -2.33 -9.06
N ILE A 88 9.28 -1.94 -9.10
CA ILE A 88 8.88 -0.53 -8.97
C ILE A 88 9.38 0.06 -7.65
N ARG A 89 9.21 -0.65 -6.52
CA ARG A 89 9.74 -0.22 -5.21
C ARG A 89 11.27 -0.01 -5.23
N CYS A 90 12.02 -0.86 -5.93
CA CYS A 90 13.47 -0.69 -6.11
C CYS A 90 13.80 0.52 -7.00
N GLY A 91 13.09 0.69 -8.11
CA GLY A 91 13.24 1.80 -9.03
C GLY A 91 12.97 3.14 -8.34
N LEU A 92 11.91 3.23 -7.53
CA LEU A 92 11.60 4.41 -6.72
C LEU A 92 12.73 4.79 -5.76
N ARG A 93 13.31 3.81 -5.06
CA ARG A 93 14.44 4.03 -4.15
C ARG A 93 15.77 4.34 -4.85
N SER A 94 15.83 4.18 -6.17
CA SER A 94 17.00 4.46 -7.00
C SER A 94 16.77 5.58 -8.02
N ASN A 95 15.71 6.38 -7.84
CA ASN A 95 15.34 7.51 -8.72
C ASN A 95 15.17 7.12 -10.19
N GLN A 96 14.57 5.95 -10.45
CA GLN A 96 14.27 5.47 -11.81
C GLN A 96 12.79 5.60 -12.17
N SER A 97 12.14 6.67 -11.69
CA SER A 97 10.68 6.84 -11.76
C SER A 97 10.12 6.73 -13.19
N ASP A 98 10.82 7.23 -14.22
CA ASP A 98 10.36 7.15 -15.61
C ASP A 98 10.22 5.70 -16.11
N ARG A 99 11.16 4.82 -15.73
CA ARG A 99 11.10 3.39 -16.06
C ARG A 99 10.00 2.67 -15.29
N CYS A 100 9.72 3.13 -14.07
CA CYS A 100 8.66 2.58 -13.24
C CYS A 100 7.26 2.83 -13.78
N LEU A 101 7.03 3.90 -14.56
CA LEU A 101 5.71 4.19 -15.14
C LEU A 101 5.26 3.06 -16.09
N ALA A 102 6.14 2.60 -16.98
CA ALA A 102 5.83 1.48 -17.88
C ALA A 102 5.56 0.17 -17.11
N LEU A 103 6.27 -0.06 -16.00
CA LEU A 103 6.02 -1.23 -15.15
C LEU A 103 4.71 -1.12 -14.38
N LEU A 104 4.31 0.09 -13.99
CA LEU A 104 3.03 0.33 -13.31
C LEU A 104 1.87 0.05 -14.27
N ASP A 105 1.97 0.50 -15.52
CA ASP A 105 0.98 0.21 -16.56
C ASP A 105 0.86 -1.31 -16.78
N GLU A 106 1.99 -2.03 -16.81
CA GLU A 106 1.99 -3.49 -16.91
C GLU A 106 1.36 -4.17 -15.67
N LEU A 107 1.59 -3.63 -14.47
CA LEU A 107 1.10 -4.19 -13.21
C LEU A 107 -0.44 -4.27 -13.16
N VAL A 108 -1.14 -3.35 -13.85
CA VAL A 108 -2.61 -3.31 -13.93
C VAL A 108 -3.20 -4.65 -14.34
N ASP A 109 -2.60 -5.32 -15.34
CA ASP A 109 -3.11 -6.57 -15.90
C ASP A 109 -3.07 -7.74 -14.89
N PHE A 110 -2.23 -7.62 -13.86
CA PHE A 110 -1.98 -8.64 -12.85
C PHE A 110 -2.75 -8.43 -11.53
N VAL A 111 -3.50 -7.33 -11.40
CA VAL A 111 -4.37 -7.09 -10.23
C VAL A 111 -5.60 -8.00 -10.29
N LYS A 112 -5.71 -8.95 -9.35
CA LYS A 112 -6.80 -9.96 -9.28
C LYS A 112 -7.47 -10.08 -7.91
N SER A 113 -7.06 -9.29 -6.93
CA SER A 113 -7.68 -9.29 -5.59
C SER A 113 -7.77 -7.88 -5.00
N PRO A 114 -8.64 -7.67 -4.00
CA PRO A 114 -8.68 -6.42 -3.23
C PRO A 114 -7.32 -6.06 -2.60
N ASP A 115 -6.60 -7.05 -2.07
CA ASP A 115 -5.25 -6.83 -1.50
C ASP A 115 -4.25 -6.35 -2.55
N GLN A 116 -4.27 -6.96 -3.74
CA GLN A 116 -3.41 -6.54 -4.85
C GLN A 116 -3.79 -5.16 -5.38
N GLN A 117 -5.08 -4.84 -5.40
CA GLN A 117 -5.56 -3.50 -5.74
C GLN A 117 -5.04 -2.47 -4.73
N PHE A 118 -5.12 -2.76 -3.43
CA PHE A 118 -4.57 -1.89 -2.39
C PHE A 118 -3.05 -1.72 -2.53
N GLN A 119 -2.32 -2.80 -2.80
CA GLN A 119 -0.87 -2.75 -3.06
C GLN A 119 -0.53 -1.94 -4.32
N PHE A 120 -1.31 -2.10 -5.38
CA PHE A 120 -1.19 -1.31 -6.61
C PHE A 120 -1.34 0.19 -6.31
N TRP A 121 -2.40 0.58 -5.61
CA TRP A 121 -2.62 1.99 -5.24
C TRP A 121 -1.50 2.56 -4.37
N HIS A 122 -0.95 1.75 -3.46
CA HIS A 122 0.20 2.16 -2.65
C HIS A 122 1.43 2.52 -3.48
N VAL A 123 1.76 1.66 -4.45
CA VAL A 123 2.92 1.84 -5.32
C VAL A 123 2.68 2.98 -6.32
N ALA A 124 1.48 3.05 -6.91
CA ALA A 124 1.07 4.13 -7.80
C ALA A 124 1.19 5.49 -7.12
N ARG A 125 0.69 5.62 -5.88
CA ARG A 125 0.82 6.82 -5.05
C ARG A 125 2.27 7.28 -4.88
N GLU A 126 3.17 6.36 -4.51
CA GLU A 126 4.59 6.70 -4.32
C GLU A 126 5.25 7.14 -5.64
N LEU A 127 4.87 6.49 -6.75
CA LEU A 127 5.37 6.82 -8.08
C LEU A 127 4.89 8.20 -8.53
N TYR A 128 3.59 8.48 -8.47
CA TYR A 128 3.03 9.77 -8.86
C TYR A 128 3.56 10.92 -7.99
N LYS A 129 3.77 10.69 -6.69
CA LYS A 129 4.47 11.64 -5.82
C LYS A 129 5.89 11.91 -6.32
N SER A 130 6.65 10.87 -6.67
CA SER A 130 8.04 11.01 -7.13
C SER A 130 8.16 11.74 -8.47
N THR A 131 7.20 11.55 -9.38
CA THR A 131 7.16 12.21 -10.70
C THR A 131 6.46 13.57 -10.67
N ARG A 132 5.97 14.01 -9.49
CA ARG A 132 5.17 15.22 -9.30
C ARG A 132 3.91 15.26 -10.18
N ASN A 133 3.34 14.10 -10.47
CA ASN A 133 2.01 14.01 -11.08
C ASN A 133 0.95 14.19 -9.98
N VAL A 134 0.64 15.46 -9.66
CA VAL A 134 -0.19 15.82 -8.52
C VAL A 134 -1.64 15.35 -8.66
N ASP A 135 -2.19 15.38 -9.88
CA ASP A 135 -3.58 14.98 -10.13
C ASP A 135 -3.79 13.49 -9.87
N ASP A 136 -2.91 12.63 -10.41
CA ASP A 136 -3.00 11.18 -10.20
C ASP A 136 -2.59 10.78 -8.78
N TRP A 137 -1.65 11.48 -8.17
CA TRP A 137 -1.30 11.31 -6.76
C TRP A 137 -2.50 11.60 -5.86
N ARG A 138 -3.15 12.75 -6.05
CA ARG A 138 -4.36 13.15 -5.30
C ARG A 138 -5.50 12.16 -5.55
N ARG A 139 -5.72 11.75 -6.80
CA ARG A 139 -6.73 10.76 -7.17
C ARG A 139 -6.51 9.45 -6.43
N THR A 140 -5.29 8.94 -6.43
CA THR A 140 -4.93 7.68 -5.78
C THR A 140 -5.07 7.76 -4.26
N LEU A 141 -4.75 8.90 -3.64
CA LEU A 141 -4.98 9.12 -2.21
C LEU A 141 -6.48 9.09 -1.85
N MET A 142 -7.35 9.67 -2.67
CA MET A 142 -8.80 9.59 -2.45
C MET A 142 -9.32 8.16 -2.57
N LEU A 143 -8.79 7.36 -3.52
CA LEU A 143 -9.11 5.94 -3.64
C LEU A 143 -8.67 5.15 -2.39
N LEU A 144 -7.44 5.38 -1.91
CA LEU A 144 -6.93 4.73 -0.68
C LEU A 144 -7.74 5.13 0.56
N LEU A 145 -8.12 6.41 0.65
CA LEU A 145 -8.90 6.92 1.77
C LEU A 145 -10.32 6.36 1.80
N ASN A 146 -10.95 6.04 0.66
CA ASN A 146 -12.29 5.45 0.63
C ASN A 146 -12.42 4.21 1.53
N ASP A 147 -11.39 3.36 1.55
CA ASP A 147 -11.37 2.14 2.36
C ASP A 147 -10.57 2.28 3.67
N ASN A 148 -9.79 3.36 3.81
CA ASN A 148 -8.85 3.57 4.91
C ASN A 148 -8.96 4.98 5.49
N GLU A 149 -10.17 5.50 5.67
CA GLU A 149 -10.40 6.85 6.21
C GLU A 149 -9.78 7.06 7.60
N HIS A 150 -9.48 5.99 8.32
CA HIS A 150 -8.85 6.05 9.63
C HIS A 150 -7.32 6.13 9.59
N ASN A 151 -6.69 6.09 8.41
CA ASN A 151 -5.24 6.20 8.27
C ASN A 151 -4.80 7.68 8.24
N PRO A 152 -4.19 8.21 9.32
CA PRO A 152 -3.82 9.62 9.40
C PRO A 152 -2.76 10.02 8.36
N HIS A 153 -1.92 9.09 7.90
CA HIS A 153 -0.84 9.41 6.95
C HIS A 153 -1.37 9.74 5.57
N TYR A 154 -2.46 9.10 5.11
CA TYR A 154 -3.06 9.44 3.81
C TYR A 154 -3.72 10.81 3.81
N TRP A 155 -4.28 11.22 4.94
CA TRP A 155 -4.79 12.58 5.11
C TRP A 155 -3.66 13.61 5.05
N LEU A 156 -2.57 13.40 5.78
CA LEU A 156 -1.41 14.30 5.71
C LEU A 156 -0.83 14.36 4.29
N GLU A 157 -0.71 13.21 3.62
CA GLU A 157 -0.22 13.15 2.25
C GLU A 157 -1.17 13.85 1.27
N LEU A 158 -2.49 13.81 1.51
CA LEU A 158 -3.47 14.57 0.74
C LEU A 158 -3.31 16.09 0.96
N ALA A 159 -3.02 16.52 2.18
CA ALA A 159 -2.69 17.92 2.49
C ALA A 159 -1.45 18.40 1.71
N GLU A 160 -0.42 17.55 1.60
CA GLU A 160 0.81 17.86 0.86
C GLU A 160 0.57 18.10 -0.64
N THR A 161 -0.51 17.56 -1.23
CA THR A 161 -0.83 17.80 -2.65
C THR A 161 -1.11 19.27 -2.94
N ASP A 162 -1.64 20.02 -1.96
CA ASP A 162 -1.91 21.46 -2.08
C ASP A 162 -0.67 22.33 -1.86
N ASP A 163 0.27 21.86 -1.03
CA ASP A 163 1.55 22.53 -0.80
C ASP A 163 2.39 22.55 -2.09
N VAL A 164 2.31 21.49 -2.89
CA VAL A 164 2.98 21.43 -4.22
C VAL A 164 2.37 22.42 -5.21
N ILE A 165 1.07 22.72 -5.09
CA ILE A 165 0.36 23.66 -5.97
C ILE A 165 0.47 25.12 -5.47
N GLY A 166 0.99 25.34 -4.26
CA GLY A 166 1.24 26.67 -3.69
C GLY A 166 0.04 27.30 -2.98
N ALA A 167 -0.97 26.53 -2.61
CA ALA A 167 -2.16 26.99 -1.89
C ALA A 167 -2.00 26.85 -0.37
N GLY A 168 -1.00 27.52 0.21
CA GLY A 168 -0.49 27.29 1.57
C GLY A 168 -1.46 27.46 2.76
N ASN A 169 -2.72 27.83 2.53
CA ASN A 169 -3.79 27.90 3.54
C ASN A 169 -5.12 27.37 2.99
N SER A 170 -5.07 26.33 2.15
CA SER A 170 -6.30 25.79 1.58
C SER A 170 -7.14 25.04 2.62
N ASN A 171 -8.45 24.98 2.40
CA ASN A 171 -9.35 24.10 3.14
C ASN A 171 -8.85 22.65 3.17
N MET A 172 -8.24 22.18 2.08
CA MET A 172 -7.61 20.87 2.00
C MET A 172 -6.53 20.72 3.07
N ARG A 173 -5.57 21.65 3.10
CA ARG A 173 -4.43 21.58 4.02
C ARG A 173 -4.90 21.59 5.47
N VAL A 174 -5.78 22.52 5.82
CA VAL A 174 -6.29 22.66 7.19
C VAL A 174 -7.13 21.46 7.60
N GLY A 175 -8.10 21.08 6.76
CA GLY A 175 -9.03 20.00 7.02
C GLY A 175 -8.35 18.64 7.16
N CYS A 176 -7.47 18.30 6.22
CA CYS A 176 -6.73 17.04 6.25
C CYS A 176 -5.73 16.98 7.43
N THR A 177 -5.05 18.08 7.76
CA THR A 177 -4.15 18.18 8.93
C THR A 177 -4.92 17.93 10.23
N LEU A 178 -6.08 18.57 10.39
CA LEU A 178 -6.92 18.40 11.59
C LEU A 178 -7.52 17.00 11.68
N ARG A 179 -8.01 16.44 10.57
CA ARG A 179 -8.49 15.06 10.51
C ARG A 179 -7.40 14.08 10.97
N ALA A 180 -6.19 14.22 10.42
CA ALA A 180 -5.05 13.38 10.81
C ALA A 180 -4.70 13.53 12.29
N LEU A 181 -4.70 14.76 12.82
CA LEU A 181 -4.44 15.03 14.23
C LEU A 181 -5.45 14.34 15.15
N GLU A 182 -6.75 14.42 14.85
CA GLU A 182 -7.79 13.79 15.66
C GLU A 182 -7.74 12.26 15.58
N LEU A 183 -7.45 11.69 14.41
CA LEU A 183 -7.20 10.25 14.25
C LEU A 183 -6.00 9.80 15.11
N LEU A 184 -4.88 10.51 15.04
CA LEU A 184 -3.69 10.20 15.83
C LEU A 184 -3.94 10.29 17.34
N LYS A 185 -4.70 11.30 17.80
CA LYS A 185 -5.09 11.43 19.21
C LYS A 185 -5.89 10.21 19.68
N ARG A 186 -6.83 9.73 18.86
CA ARG A 186 -7.63 8.52 19.17
C ARG A 186 -6.75 7.28 19.23
N THR A 187 -5.89 7.08 18.23
CA THR A 187 -4.95 5.94 18.19
C THR A 187 -3.96 5.98 19.36
N ALA A 188 -3.38 7.14 19.69
CA ALA A 188 -2.46 7.28 20.82
C ALA A 188 -3.12 7.05 22.19
N ALA A 189 -4.44 7.27 22.30
CA ALA A 189 -5.19 6.98 23.52
C ALA A 189 -5.33 5.46 23.77
N THR A 190 -5.34 4.66 22.71
CA THR A 190 -5.47 3.19 22.78
C THR A 190 -4.15 2.44 22.69
N ASP A 191 -3.13 3.06 22.09
CA ASP A 191 -1.82 2.44 21.87
C ASP A 191 -0.93 2.36 23.13
N CYS A 192 0.02 1.43 23.11
CA CYS A 192 1.07 1.32 24.12
C CYS A 192 2.47 1.16 23.48
N GLY A 193 3.52 1.52 24.23
CA GLY A 193 4.91 1.37 23.82
C GLY A 193 5.34 2.31 22.68
N PHE A 194 6.21 1.81 21.79
CA PHE A 194 6.86 2.61 20.74
C PHE A 194 5.88 3.31 19.77
N GLY A 195 4.75 2.66 19.44
CA GLY A 195 3.73 3.24 18.57
C GLY A 195 3.11 4.51 19.17
N LYS A 196 2.85 4.49 20.48
CA LYS A 196 2.37 5.66 21.22
C LYS A 196 3.37 6.81 21.18
N GLU A 197 4.64 6.56 21.47
CA GLU A 197 5.69 7.59 21.44
C GLU A 197 5.91 8.20 20.06
N ALA A 198 5.75 7.41 18.99
CA ALA A 198 5.82 7.91 17.62
C ALA A 198 4.61 8.80 17.29
N ASN A 199 3.40 8.37 17.67
CA ASN A 199 2.17 9.13 17.47
C ASN A 199 2.17 10.43 18.28
N GLU A 200 2.62 10.42 19.54
CA GLU A 200 2.71 11.62 20.39
C GLU A 200 3.66 12.68 19.80
N ARG A 201 4.80 12.26 19.24
CA ARG A 201 5.72 13.17 18.54
C ARG A 201 5.06 13.80 17.32
N LEU A 202 4.35 13.00 16.52
CA LEU A 202 3.63 13.51 15.35
C LEU A 202 2.49 14.46 15.77
N ILE A 203 1.73 14.12 16.81
CA ILE A 203 0.70 14.99 17.39
C ILE A 203 1.28 16.34 17.81
N ALA A 204 2.43 16.37 18.46
CA ALA A 204 3.07 17.61 18.88
C ALA A 204 3.40 18.50 17.68
N SER A 205 4.02 17.94 16.63
CA SER A 205 4.36 18.67 15.40
C SER A 205 3.10 19.18 14.65
N LEU A 206 2.04 18.37 14.59
CA LEU A 206 0.80 18.78 13.95
C LEU A 206 0.08 19.88 14.75
N ARG A 207 0.16 19.89 16.09
CA ARG A 207 -0.38 20.98 16.91
C ARG A 207 0.29 22.31 16.60
N GLU A 208 1.62 22.33 16.46
CA GLU A 208 2.35 23.53 16.05
C GLU A 208 1.89 24.01 14.66
N THR A 209 1.68 23.08 13.73
CA THR A 209 1.14 23.39 12.40
C THR A 209 -0.26 23.98 12.48
N VAL A 210 -1.15 23.41 13.30
CA VAL A 210 -2.53 23.90 13.49
C VAL A 210 -2.55 25.31 14.09
N LEU A 211 -1.61 25.64 14.99
CA LEU A 211 -1.49 27.00 15.55
C LEU A 211 -1.12 28.06 14.50
N SER A 212 -0.59 27.66 13.34
CA SER A 212 -0.31 28.57 12.23
C SER A 212 -1.55 28.90 11.39
N PHE A 213 -2.63 28.12 11.53
CA PHE A 213 -3.90 28.38 10.85
C PHE A 213 -4.76 29.37 11.64
N SER A 214 -5.61 30.12 10.94
CA SER A 214 -6.58 30.99 11.61
C SER A 214 -7.63 30.17 12.35
N GLU A 215 -8.07 30.67 13.50
CA GLU A 215 -9.11 30.04 14.33
C GLU A 215 -10.38 29.70 13.55
N ASP A 216 -10.87 30.61 12.70
CA ASP A 216 -12.07 30.40 11.87
C ASP A 216 -11.95 29.19 10.93
N HIS A 217 -10.79 29.00 10.29
CA HIS A 217 -10.53 27.84 9.43
C HIS A 217 -10.43 26.55 10.24
N VAL A 218 -9.82 26.58 11.44
CA VAL A 218 -9.74 25.43 12.33
C VAL A 218 -11.14 25.00 12.78
N THR A 219 -11.96 25.95 13.22
CA THR A 219 -13.35 25.70 13.62
C THR A 219 -14.17 25.14 12.45
N SER A 220 -14.04 25.74 11.27
CA SER A 220 -14.75 25.27 10.07
C SER A 220 -14.34 23.85 9.69
N ALA A 221 -13.04 23.53 9.73
CA ALA A 221 -12.54 22.19 9.45
C ALA A 221 -13.03 21.15 10.47
N LEU A 222 -13.04 21.49 11.76
CA LEU A 222 -13.58 20.59 12.79
C LEU A 222 -15.04 20.22 12.53
N VAL A 223 -15.85 21.19 12.15
CA VAL A 223 -17.28 20.99 11.84
C VAL A 223 -17.48 20.20 10.55
N ASN A 224 -16.68 20.46 9.50
CA ASN A 224 -16.96 19.90 8.17
C ASN A 224 -16.20 18.59 7.86
N VAL A 225 -15.12 18.30 8.57
CA VAL A 225 -14.19 17.20 8.24
C VAL A 225 -13.98 16.25 9.43
N CYS A 226 -14.20 16.73 10.66
CA CYS A 226 -13.97 15.96 11.89
C CYS A 226 -15.25 15.75 12.72
N SER A 227 -16.44 16.02 12.20
CA SER A 227 -17.70 15.98 12.97
C SER A 227 -18.03 14.61 13.57
N ASP A 228 -17.67 13.53 12.87
CA ASP A 228 -17.76 12.14 13.35
C ASP A 228 -16.73 11.82 14.44
N MET A 229 -15.74 12.69 14.65
CA MET A 229 -14.62 12.45 15.55
C MET A 229 -14.61 13.29 16.83
N VAL A 230 -15.29 14.44 16.81
CA VAL A 230 -15.22 15.48 17.83
C VAL A 230 -16.47 15.39 18.72
N THR A 231 -16.31 15.54 20.04
CA THR A 231 -17.47 15.54 20.95
C THR A 231 -18.26 16.85 20.81
N SER A 232 -19.56 16.83 21.10
CA SER A 232 -20.44 18.02 21.00
C SER A 232 -19.96 19.22 21.84
N GLU A 233 -19.16 18.98 22.88
CA GLU A 233 -18.54 20.02 23.72
C GLU A 233 -17.38 20.77 23.04
N GLN A 234 -16.77 20.16 22.03
CA GLN A 234 -15.67 20.72 21.24
C GLN A 234 -16.14 21.40 19.95
N LEU A 235 -17.43 21.26 19.61
CA LEU A 235 -18.08 21.98 18.52
C LEU A 235 -18.68 23.29 19.07
N PRO A 236 -18.49 24.44 18.42
CA PRO A 236 -19.15 25.68 18.84
C PRO A 236 -20.68 25.48 18.85
N HIS A 237 -21.35 25.98 19.89
CA HIS A 237 -22.78 25.82 20.21
C HIS A 237 -23.79 26.36 19.17
N ALA A 238 -23.44 26.46 17.88
CA ALA A 238 -24.27 27.07 16.85
C ALA A 238 -24.47 26.21 15.59
N VAL A 239 -24.06 24.95 15.58
CA VAL A 239 -24.31 24.08 14.42
C VAL A 239 -25.40 23.10 14.79
N ASP A 240 -26.58 23.32 14.20
CA ASP A 240 -27.63 22.33 14.10
C ASP A 240 -27.03 21.14 13.34
N THR A 241 -26.49 20.17 14.08
CA THR A 241 -26.01 18.90 13.54
C THR A 241 -27.24 18.11 13.14
N GLY A 242 -27.97 18.59 12.13
CA GLY A 242 -29.00 17.82 11.45
C GLY A 242 -28.37 16.48 11.14
N GLU A 243 -29.01 15.41 11.63
CA GLU A 243 -28.49 14.04 11.68
C GLU A 243 -27.62 13.71 10.47
N PHE A 244 -26.32 13.99 10.56
CA PHE A 244 -25.33 13.37 9.69
C PHE A 244 -25.19 11.96 10.24
N SER A 245 -26.21 11.15 9.94
CA SER A 245 -26.14 9.72 10.15
C SER A 245 -24.88 9.26 9.44
N TYR A 246 -23.94 8.78 10.23
CA TYR A 246 -22.80 8.03 9.76
C TYR A 246 -23.37 6.90 8.90
N ARG A 247 -23.42 7.07 7.57
CA ARG A 247 -23.56 5.96 6.63
C ARG A 247 -22.23 5.23 6.66
N GLY A 248 -22.02 4.49 7.75
CA GLY A 248 -20.87 3.63 7.98
C GLY A 248 -20.78 2.45 7.03
N ASP A 249 -21.76 2.29 6.14
CA ASP A 249 -21.72 1.33 5.06
C ASP A 249 -21.56 2.10 3.75
N SER A 250 -20.29 2.21 3.33
CA SER A 250 -19.96 2.27 1.91
C SER A 250 -20.55 1.01 1.26
N GLU A 251 -21.82 1.10 0.82
CA GLU A 251 -22.43 0.14 -0.13
C GLU A 251 -21.62 0.04 -1.44
N SER A 252 -20.60 0.89 -1.61
CA SER A 252 -19.61 0.87 -2.68
C SER A 252 -18.33 0.11 -2.35
N LYS A 253 -18.33 -0.86 -1.41
CA LYS A 253 -17.29 -1.91 -1.42
C LYS A 253 -17.45 -2.74 -2.69
N VAL A 254 -16.95 -2.18 -3.79
CA VAL A 254 -16.79 -2.88 -5.06
C VAL A 254 -15.71 -3.93 -4.79
N ASP A 255 -16.14 -5.10 -4.33
CA ASP A 255 -15.32 -6.30 -4.24
C ASP A 255 -15.08 -6.82 -5.66
N SER A 256 -14.39 -6.00 -6.46
CA SER A 256 -13.92 -6.43 -7.75
C SER A 256 -12.61 -7.16 -7.52
N GLY A 257 -12.58 -8.45 -7.84
CA GLY A 257 -11.35 -9.23 -8.02
C GLY A 257 -10.52 -8.76 -9.23
N ARG A 258 -10.49 -7.44 -9.47
CA ARG A 258 -9.77 -6.71 -10.51
C ARG A 258 -9.58 -5.26 -10.06
N LEU A 259 -8.66 -4.56 -10.72
CA LEU A 259 -8.56 -3.11 -10.57
C LEU A 259 -9.88 -2.44 -10.99
N LEU A 260 -10.27 -1.40 -10.24
CA LEU A 260 -11.40 -0.55 -10.63
C LEU A 260 -11.10 0.10 -11.98
N THR A 261 -12.10 0.12 -12.85
CA THR A 261 -12.04 0.89 -14.10
C THR A 261 -12.00 2.39 -13.80
N ASP A 262 -11.58 3.20 -14.77
CA ASP A 262 -11.54 4.66 -14.61
C ASP A 262 -12.90 5.25 -14.23
N ALA A 263 -13.99 4.70 -14.76
CA ALA A 263 -15.36 5.11 -14.43
C ALA A 263 -15.72 4.77 -12.97
N GLU A 264 -15.39 3.57 -12.50
CA GLU A 264 -15.63 3.17 -11.11
C GLU A 264 -14.77 3.98 -10.13
N GLN A 265 -13.50 4.19 -10.45
CA GLN A 265 -12.63 5.07 -9.69
C GLN A 265 -13.17 6.50 -9.63
N GLN A 266 -13.72 7.01 -10.75
CA GLN A 266 -14.30 8.35 -10.79
C GLN A 266 -15.49 8.48 -9.85
N ILE A 267 -16.36 7.47 -9.79
CA ILE A 267 -17.48 7.42 -8.83
C ILE A 267 -16.96 7.48 -7.39
N VAL A 268 -15.94 6.68 -7.05
CA VAL A 268 -15.34 6.69 -5.70
C VAL A 268 -14.78 8.08 -5.35
N VAL A 269 -14.08 8.70 -6.30
CA VAL A 269 -13.51 10.05 -6.13
C VAL A 269 -14.60 11.10 -5.96
N GLU A 270 -15.70 11.02 -6.73
CA GLU A 270 -16.84 11.93 -6.61
C GLU A 270 -17.54 11.77 -5.26
N ASN A 271 -17.80 10.53 -4.83
CA ASN A 271 -18.36 10.26 -3.51
C ASN A 271 -17.49 10.82 -2.37
N PHE A 272 -16.17 10.69 -2.48
CA PHE A 272 -15.24 11.28 -1.52
C PHE A 272 -15.33 12.81 -1.52
N ARG A 273 -15.37 13.43 -2.70
CA ARG A 273 -15.51 14.88 -2.87
C ARG A 273 -16.84 15.40 -2.33
N GLU A 274 -17.94 14.68 -2.52
CA GLU A 274 -19.24 15.07 -1.98
C GLU A 274 -19.24 15.00 -0.45
N ARG A 275 -18.75 13.89 0.12
CA ARG A 275 -18.64 13.67 1.57
C ARG A 275 -17.80 14.74 2.26
N PHE A 276 -16.66 15.09 1.65
CA PHE A 276 -15.73 16.09 2.18
C PHE A 276 -15.73 17.38 1.34
N SER A 277 -16.91 17.81 0.88
CA SER A 277 -17.05 18.94 -0.06
C SER A 277 -16.35 20.22 0.39
N TRP A 278 -16.31 20.48 1.69
CA TRP A 278 -15.65 21.65 2.26
C TRP A 278 -14.16 21.75 1.88
N LEU A 279 -13.44 20.62 1.83
CA LEU A 279 -12.03 20.55 1.42
C LEU A 279 -11.78 21.14 0.02
N PHE A 280 -12.79 21.05 -0.86
CA PHE A 280 -12.68 21.42 -2.27
C PHE A 280 -13.31 22.77 -2.61
N ARG A 281 -13.89 23.49 -1.63
CA ARG A 281 -14.63 24.76 -1.90
C ARG A 281 -13.76 25.92 -2.38
N GLU A 282 -12.47 25.90 -2.07
CA GLU A 282 -11.54 27.00 -2.43
C GLU A 282 -10.95 26.89 -3.83
N LEU A 283 -11.24 25.81 -4.57
CA LEU A 283 -10.76 25.59 -5.94
C LEU A 283 -11.65 26.25 -7.02
N ASN A 284 -12.57 27.14 -6.64
CA ASN A 284 -13.29 27.99 -7.59
C ASN A 284 -12.60 29.36 -7.68
N PRO A 285 -11.70 29.59 -8.64
CA PRO A 285 -11.28 30.94 -8.97
C PRO A 285 -12.51 31.70 -9.48
N ARG A 286 -12.70 32.91 -8.95
CA ARG A 286 -13.40 33.96 -9.69
C ARG A 286 -12.60 34.35 -10.93
#